data_AF-B2IL76-F1
#
_entry.id   AF-B2IL76-F1
#
_cell.length_a   1.000
_cell.length_b   1.000
_cell.length_c   1.000
_cell.angle_alpha   90.00
_cell.angle_beta   90.00
_cell.angle_gamma   90.00
#
_symmetry.space_group_name_H-M   'P 1'
#
loop_
_entity.id
_entity.type
_entity.pdbx_description
1 polymer ?
#
loop_
_entity_poly.entity_id
_entity_poly.type
_entity_poly.pdbx_seq_one_letter_code
_entity_poly.pdbx_strand_id
1 'polypeptide(L)' 'MPKEPLSDHCSNPNHDSRWTCPACYTDLGDVGEGTITCPHCENKIVCTLEYEPACHARLADQDDDEEEDDQRD' A
#
# COMPACT_ATOMS: atom_id res chain seq x y z
N MET A 1 7.20 -15.36 -13.01
CA MET A 1 7.97 -14.11 -13.18
C MET A 1 7.16 -13.04 -12.49
N PRO A 2 7.71 -12.32 -11.48
CA PRO A 2 7.04 -11.15 -10.97
C PRO A 2 6.87 -10.20 -12.15
N LYS A 3 5.62 -9.80 -12.42
CA LYS A 3 5.37 -8.76 -13.43
C LYS A 3 5.87 -7.45 -12.83
N GLU A 4 6.58 -6.67 -13.63
CA GLU A 4 6.93 -5.30 -13.24
C GLU A 4 5.65 -4.56 -12.81
N PRO A 5 5.67 -3.89 -11.65
CA PRO A 5 4.50 -3.20 -11.15
C PRO A 5 4.11 -2.06 -12.09
N LEU A 6 2.80 -1.89 -12.31
CA LEU A 6 2.27 -0.82 -13.15
C LEU A 6 2.43 0.58 -12.51
N SER A 7 2.37 0.62 -11.17
CA SER A 7 2.62 1.79 -10.35
C SER A 7 3.00 1.34 -8.94
N ASP A 8 3.53 2.27 -8.17
CA ASP A 8 3.95 2.15 -6.78
C ASP A 8 2.90 2.70 -5.79
N HIS A 9 1.91 3.48 -6.25
CA HIS A 9 0.88 4.07 -5.39
C HIS A 9 -0.52 4.14 -6.05
N CYS A 10 -1.56 3.92 -5.25
CA CYS A 10 -2.95 4.18 -5.59
C CYS A 10 -3.64 4.88 -4.41
N SER A 11 -4.47 5.88 -4.72
CA SER A 11 -5.40 6.48 -3.78
C SER A 11 -6.83 6.34 -4.28
N ASN A 12 -7.74 5.98 -3.38
CA ASN A 12 -9.17 5.90 -3.63
C ASN A 12 -9.86 7.01 -2.84
N PRO A 13 -9.94 8.24 -3.39
CA PRO A 13 -10.52 9.38 -2.69
C PRO A 13 -12.01 9.16 -2.43
N ASN A 14 -12.50 9.60 -1.26
CA ASN A 14 -13.87 9.40 -0.79
C ASN A 14 -14.25 7.93 -0.50
N HIS A 15 -13.27 7.05 -0.37
CA HIS A 15 -13.46 5.68 0.08
C HIS A 15 -12.66 5.44 1.36
N ASP A 16 -13.33 4.89 2.38
CA ASP A 16 -12.77 4.58 3.70
C ASP A 16 -12.57 3.08 3.96
N SER A 17 -12.98 2.25 3.00
CA SER A 17 -13.05 0.78 3.13
C SER A 17 -12.76 0.06 1.81
N ARG A 18 -11.97 0.67 0.91
CA ARG A 18 -11.72 0.12 -0.42
C ARG A 18 -10.32 0.43 -0.92
N TRP A 19 -9.47 -0.58 -1.10
CA TRP A 19 -8.10 -0.44 -1.62
C TRP A 19 -7.95 -1.00 -3.03
N THR A 20 -6.97 -0.47 -3.77
CA THR A 20 -6.62 -0.90 -5.12
C THR A 20 -5.14 -1.25 -5.15
N CYS A 21 -4.76 -2.42 -5.67
CA CYS A 21 -3.35 -2.79 -5.75
C CYS A 21 -2.62 -1.90 -6.78
N PRO A 22 -1.55 -1.16 -6.41
CA PRO A 22 -0.82 -0.31 -7.35
C PRO A 22 -0.05 -1.12 -8.43
N ALA A 23 0.40 -2.33 -8.11
CA ALA A 23 1.15 -3.15 -9.06
C ALA A 23 0.29 -3.72 -10.21
N CYS A 24 -0.99 -4.00 -9.97
CA CYS A 24 -1.84 -4.69 -10.95
C CYS A 24 -3.22 -4.05 -11.18
N TYR A 25 -3.52 -2.94 -10.49
CA TYR A 25 -4.80 -2.22 -10.49
C TYR A 25 -6.03 -3.07 -10.21
N THR A 26 -5.86 -4.25 -9.62
CA THR A 26 -7.00 -5.05 -9.18
C THR A 26 -7.58 -4.42 -7.92
N ASP A 27 -8.90 -4.27 -7.92
CA ASP A 27 -9.70 -3.87 -6.76
C ASP A 27 -9.58 -4.92 -5.67
N LEU A 28 -9.15 -4.51 -4.48
CA LEU A 28 -8.95 -5.41 -3.35
C LEU A 28 -10.15 -5.42 -2.40
N GLY A 29 -11.05 -4.45 -2.53
CA GLY A 29 -12.14 -4.25 -1.58
C GLY A 29 -11.64 -3.78 -0.23
N ASP A 30 -12.38 -4.13 0.83
CA ASP A 30 -12.03 -3.82 2.21
C ASP A 30 -11.04 -4.87 2.75
N VAL A 31 -9.76 -4.53 2.70
CA VAL A 31 -8.67 -5.36 3.25
C VAL A 31 -8.15 -4.85 4.58
N GLY A 32 -8.72 -3.75 5.08
CA GLY A 32 -8.22 -3.02 6.24
C GLY A 32 -6.88 -2.31 6.02
N GLU A 33 -6.44 -1.59 7.04
CA GLU A 33 -5.11 -0.99 7.10
C GLU A 33 -4.04 -2.05 7.47
N GLY A 34 -2.83 -1.88 6.96
CA GLY A 34 -1.68 -2.75 7.20
C GLY A 34 -1.05 -3.30 5.93
N THR A 35 -0.05 -4.16 6.10
CA THR A 35 0.69 -4.76 4.99
C THR A 35 0.04 -6.08 4.57
N ILE A 36 -0.33 -6.20 3.30
CA ILE A 36 -0.92 -7.41 2.73
C ILE A 36 -0.15 -7.87 1.49
N THR A 37 -0.33 -9.13 1.12
CA THR A 37 0.14 -9.65 -0.18
C THR A 37 -1.03 -9.66 -1.16
N CYS A 38 -0.87 -9.00 -2.31
CA CYS A 38 -1.92 -8.96 -3.33
C CYS A 38 -2.23 -10.38 -3.83
N PRO A 39 -3.50 -10.84 -3.77
CA PRO A 39 -3.87 -12.20 -4.19
C PRO A 39 -3.80 -12.42 -5.72
N HIS A 40 -3.61 -11.34 -6.50
CA HIS A 40 -3.60 -11.39 -7.97
C HIS A 40 -2.20 -11.33 -8.59
N CYS A 41 -1.29 -10.56 -7.98
CA CYS A 41 0.05 -10.35 -8.51
C CYS A 41 1.16 -10.67 -7.51
N GLU A 42 0.81 -11.11 -6.30
CA GLU A 42 1.74 -11.56 -5.25
C GLU A 42 2.71 -10.48 -4.74
N ASN A 43 2.55 -9.23 -5.17
CA ASN A 43 3.30 -8.09 -4.63
C ASN A 43 2.81 -7.74 -3.21
N LYS A 44 3.76 -7.42 -2.32
CA LYS A 44 3.45 -6.87 -1.00
C LYS A 44 3.07 -5.40 -1.13
N ILE A 45 2.03 -5.00 -0.43
CA ILE A 45 1.50 -3.63 -0.46
C ILE A 45 1.15 -3.17 0.96
N VAL A 46 1.33 -1.89 1.22
CA VAL A 46 0.95 -1.22 2.46
C VAL A 46 -0.35 -0.47 2.22
N CYS A 47 -1.37 -0.78 3.01
CA CYS A 47 -2.69 -0.15 2.97
C CYS A 47 -2.86 0.81 4.15
N THR A 48 -3.19 2.06 3.90
CA THR A 48 -3.42 3.09 4.93
C THR A 48 -4.70 3.85 4.67
N LEU A 49 -5.27 4.47 5.71
CA LEU A 49 -6.32 5.48 5.60
C LEU A 49 -5.72 6.86 5.94
N GLU A 50 -5.58 7.74 4.95
CA GLU A 50 -5.01 9.09 5.16
C GLU A 50 -6.10 10.19 5.27
N TYR A 51 -5.70 11.40 5.71
CA TYR A 51 -6.60 12.53 5.96
C TYR A 51 -7.36 12.97 4.69
N GLU A 52 -8.67 13.25 4.84
CA GLU A 52 -9.71 13.18 3.80
C GLU A 52 -9.96 11.70 3.43
N PRO A 53 -11.01 11.03 3.96
CA PRO A 53 -11.09 9.56 4.00
C PRO A 53 -10.82 8.94 2.64
N ALA A 54 -9.58 8.49 2.48
CA ALA A 54 -9.04 7.96 1.27
C ALA A 54 -8.19 6.76 1.62
N CYS A 55 -8.61 5.61 1.15
CA CYS A 55 -7.82 4.39 1.17
C CYS A 55 -6.63 4.54 0.22
N HIS A 56 -5.43 4.42 0.77
CA HIS A 56 -4.17 4.51 0.04
C HIS A 56 -3.50 3.14 0.05
N ALA A 57 -2.97 2.72 -1.11
CA ALA A 57 -2.19 1.50 -1.25
C ALA A 57 -0.85 1.83 -1.90
N ARG A 58 0.26 1.45 -1.26
CA ARG A 58 1.62 1.59 -1.82
C ARG A 58 2.27 0.22 -1.94
N LEU A 59 3.23 0.05 -2.85
CA LEU A 59 4.09 -1.13 -2.78
C LEU A 59 4.89 -1.07 -1.48
N ALA A 60 5.03 -2.21 -0.81
CA ALA A 60 5.97 -2.29 0.29
C ALA A 60 7.37 -2.25 -0.33
N ASP A 61 8.03 -1.09 -0.28
CA ASP A 61 9.47 -1.03 -0.48
C ASP A 61 10.13 -1.97 0.56
N GLN A 62 11.19 -2.66 0.16
CA GLN A 62 11.88 -3.60 1.06
C GLN A 62 12.66 -2.89 2.18
N ASP A 63 12.55 -1.57 2.29
CA ASP A 63 13.44 -0.68 3.04
C ASP A 63 12.70 0.22 4.07
N ASP A 64 11.48 -0.12 4.50
CA ASP A 64 10.79 0.56 5.62
C ASP A 64 11.29 0.06 7.00
N ASP A 65 12.59 -0.20 7.14
CA ASP A 65 13.30 -0.56 8.38
C ASP A 65 14.23 0.57 8.88
N GLU A 66 14.15 1.76 8.28
CA GLU A 66 14.84 2.97 8.73
C GLU A 66 13.73 4.05 8.86
N GLU A 67 13.38 4.62 10.02
CA GLU A 67 14.22 5.25 11.04
C GLU A 67 13.44 5.38 12.38
N GLU A 68 14.09 5.13 13.52
CA GLU A 68 13.89 5.95 14.73
C GLU A 68 15.24 6.23 15.43
N ASP A 69 15.75 7.42 15.11
CA ASP A 69 16.44 8.40 15.95
C ASP A 69 17.84 8.13 16.54
N ASP A 70 18.85 8.62 15.80
CA ASP A 70 20.02 9.28 16.37
C ASP A 70 19.60 10.58 17.09
N GLN A 71 19.47 10.55 18.42
CA GLN A 71 19.46 11.76 19.25
C GLN A 71 20.45 11.66 20.42
N ARG A 72 21.68 12.00 20.07
CA ARG A 72 22.73 12.69 20.85
C ARG A 72 22.28 13.36 22.18
N ASP A 73 22.80 12.87 23.32
CA ASP A 73 23.67 13.63 24.26
C ASP A 73 24.46 12.67 25.18
#